data_AF-A0A091LJF0-F1
#
_entry.id   AF-A0A091LJF0-F1
#
_cell.length_a   1.000
_cell.length_b   1.000
_cell.length_c   1.000
_cell.angle_alpha   90.00
_cell.angle_beta   90.00
_cell.angle_gamma   90.00
#
_symmetry.space_group_name_H-M   'P 1'
#
loop_
_entity.id
_entity.type
_entity.pdbx_description
1 polymer ?
#
loop_
_entity_poly.entity_id
_entity_poly.type
_entity_poly.pdbx_seq_one_letter_code
_entity_poly.pdbx_strand_id
1 'polypeptide(L)'
;MTSTARTSHTVIPNQKHKRSNRRSRQRCNLSDRDSQSLTTLGYFKTLPLEIFQMVLNYLSVKDISMLSMVSKTISNRLINYISTPSGNRRLLLQDFHDLELPGKREGSCILEHYKSLGLLLKRCTLLLPTKDRLKYTHKVLSEVSCFKFNGCPSPLHCLGLECYGVFLQILTAGWDELECHRVFNFLCELSNLPRKVQTVVSSKPGSARKLELRIRLYCRRVLLNHWVHQSDSAFWLTRILKPWPMVNQARLLYIIFGPVSSLDGHVVWQKMIEGPTDETSLKGLADALKLLYDTEAREWTADDVISLVDELSVVPREWLMENNARLLILSGNNICFTFMASKAVNGRAVELARLMVFLTLVCEKDLYCMDWAVKMMQKVCKVFSTPGERNNFLQCVENAFAHMLMDMLQAVLSGDRDEEDSSFLNLFHLVNAQANFHKEILYLTMRSNSN
;
A
#
# COMPACT_ATOMS: atom_id res chain seq x y z
N MET A 1 -36.67 -44.79 10.25
CA MET A 1 -37.73 -43.85 9.80
C MET A 1 -37.05 -42.73 9.05
N THR A 2 -37.12 -42.81 7.73
CA THR A 2 -36.50 -41.95 6.73
C THR A 2 -37.38 -40.73 6.47
N SER A 3 -36.82 -39.52 6.55
CA SER A 3 -37.48 -38.28 6.15
C SER A 3 -36.65 -37.60 5.05
N THR A 4 -37.17 -37.72 3.84
CA THR A 4 -36.70 -37.24 2.54
C THR A 4 -36.95 -35.74 2.36
N ALA A 5 -35.88 -34.96 2.13
CA ALA A 5 -35.98 -33.60 1.58
C ALA A 5 -35.69 -33.65 0.07
N ARG A 6 -36.70 -33.24 -0.72
CA ARG A 6 -36.73 -33.27 -2.19
C ARG A 6 -35.81 -32.23 -2.82
N THR A 7 -34.98 -32.70 -3.74
CA THR A 7 -34.29 -31.94 -4.79
C THR A 7 -35.26 -31.57 -5.92
N SER A 8 -35.41 -30.28 -6.23
CA SER A 8 -36.11 -29.79 -7.43
C SER A 8 -35.10 -29.45 -8.53
N HIS A 9 -34.90 -30.40 -9.44
CA HIS A 9 -34.24 -30.20 -10.72
C HIS A 9 -35.19 -29.51 -11.70
N THR A 10 -34.77 -28.40 -12.31
CA THR A 10 -35.48 -27.78 -13.44
C THR A 10 -35.12 -28.50 -14.73
N VAL A 11 -36.12 -29.19 -15.27
CA VAL A 11 -36.11 -29.95 -16.52
C VAL A 11 -36.22 -29.00 -17.72
N ILE A 12 -35.34 -29.20 -18.70
CA ILE A 12 -35.36 -28.54 -20.03
C ILE A 12 -36.54 -29.08 -20.85
N PRO A 13 -37.42 -28.25 -21.44
CA PRO A 13 -38.31 -28.69 -22.49
C PRO A 13 -37.69 -28.45 -23.87
N ASN A 14 -37.26 -29.55 -24.48
CA ASN A 14 -37.18 -29.70 -25.93
C ASN A 14 -38.61 -29.69 -26.50
N GLN A 15 -39.00 -28.70 -27.30
CA GLN A 15 -39.93 -28.94 -28.42
C GLN A 15 -40.02 -27.76 -29.41
N LYS A 16 -39.86 -28.11 -30.69
CA LYS A 16 -39.98 -27.28 -31.88
C LYS A 16 -41.44 -26.84 -32.08
N HIS A 17 -41.72 -25.55 -32.12
CA HIS A 17 -42.98 -25.05 -32.69
C HIS A 17 -42.79 -24.43 -34.08
N LYS A 18 -43.49 -25.08 -35.01
CA LYS A 18 -43.63 -24.77 -36.43
C LYS A 18 -44.42 -23.47 -36.64
N ARG A 19 -43.99 -22.75 -37.68
CA ARG A 19 -44.62 -21.60 -38.33
C ARG A 19 -46.13 -21.75 -38.53
N SER A 20 -46.88 -20.68 -38.25
CA SER A 20 -48.17 -20.43 -38.89
C SER A 20 -48.14 -19.07 -39.61
N ASN A 21 -48.49 -19.11 -40.89
CA ASN A 21 -48.71 -17.96 -41.75
C ASN A 21 -50.05 -17.32 -41.40
N ARG A 22 -50.07 -16.02 -41.06
CA ARG A 22 -51.25 -15.20 -41.31
C ARG A 22 -50.85 -13.91 -42.02
N ARG A 23 -51.24 -13.89 -43.30
CA ARG A 23 -51.33 -12.73 -44.18
C ARG A 23 -52.14 -11.64 -43.48
N SER A 24 -51.58 -10.44 -43.33
CA SER A 24 -52.34 -9.23 -43.63
C SER A 24 -51.54 -8.44 -44.66
N ARG A 25 -52.10 -8.39 -45.87
CA ARG A 25 -51.70 -7.45 -46.91
C ARG A 25 -52.42 -6.15 -46.57
N GLN A 26 -51.67 -5.11 -46.24
CA GLN A 26 -52.10 -3.76 -46.59
C GLN A 26 -50.90 -3.03 -47.16
N ARG A 27 -50.95 -2.91 -48.50
CA ARG A 27 -50.03 -2.14 -49.33
C ARG A 27 -50.13 -0.66 -48.96
N CYS A 28 -49.01 -0.06 -48.64
CA CYS A 28 -48.67 1.28 -49.12
C CYS A 28 -47.29 1.15 -49.78
N ASN A 29 -47.28 1.09 -51.10
CA ASN A 29 -46.08 1.21 -51.92
C ASN A 29 -45.74 2.70 -52.00
N LEU A 30 -44.54 3.08 -51.55
CA LEU A 30 -43.77 4.18 -52.15
C LEU A 30 -42.29 4.01 -51.78
N SER A 31 -41.54 3.63 -52.82
CA SER A 31 -40.08 3.59 -52.97
C SER A 31 -39.27 2.67 -52.06
N ASP A 32 -38.81 1.57 -52.68
CA ASP A 32 -37.55 0.90 -52.40
C ASP A 32 -36.46 1.90 -51.97
N ARG A 33 -36.12 1.87 -50.68
CA ARG A 33 -34.74 2.07 -50.27
C ARG A 33 -34.29 0.75 -49.69
N ASP A 34 -33.31 0.16 -50.37
CA ASP A 34 -32.56 -1.00 -49.94
C ASP A 34 -32.48 -1.06 -48.42
N SER A 35 -33.01 -2.12 -47.84
CA SER A 35 -32.69 -2.52 -46.48
C SER A 35 -31.23 -2.99 -46.48
N GLN A 36 -30.30 -2.04 -46.65
CA GLN A 36 -28.89 -2.27 -46.43
C GLN A 36 -28.77 -2.77 -45.01
N SER A 37 -28.42 -4.04 -44.87
CA SER A 37 -28.02 -4.63 -43.60
C SER A 37 -27.04 -3.64 -42.95
N LEU A 38 -27.47 -2.95 -41.89
CA LEU A 38 -26.65 -1.98 -41.20
C LEU A 38 -25.35 -2.70 -40.81
N THR A 39 -24.26 -2.33 -41.47
CA THR A 39 -22.96 -2.92 -41.19
C THR A 39 -22.59 -2.69 -39.72
N THR A 40 -21.64 -3.44 -39.17
CA THR A 40 -21.20 -3.30 -37.76
C THR A 40 -20.65 -1.90 -37.39
N LEU A 41 -20.51 -1.01 -38.37
CA LEU A 41 -20.13 0.41 -38.23
C LEU A 41 -21.32 1.38 -38.34
N GLY A 42 -22.53 0.91 -38.67
CA GLY A 42 -23.68 1.76 -38.97
C GLY A 42 -23.34 2.84 -40.01
N TYR A 43 -23.79 4.07 -39.76
CA TYR A 43 -23.50 5.22 -40.62
C TYR A 43 -22.03 5.67 -40.59
N PHE A 44 -21.18 5.19 -39.67
CA PHE A 44 -19.74 5.50 -39.71
C PHE A 44 -18.99 4.76 -40.82
N LYS A 45 -19.64 3.83 -41.52
CA LYS A 45 -19.05 3.18 -42.71
C LYS A 45 -18.86 4.17 -43.85
N THR A 46 -19.73 5.17 -43.98
CA THR A 46 -19.68 6.15 -45.07
C THR A 46 -18.70 7.31 -44.80
N LEU A 47 -18.21 7.44 -43.57
CA LEU A 47 -17.25 8.47 -43.19
C LEU A 47 -15.80 8.06 -43.54
N PRO A 48 -15.03 8.94 -44.21
CA PRO A 48 -13.58 8.76 -44.36
C PRO A 48 -12.89 8.62 -43.01
N LEU A 49 -11.78 7.88 -42.97
CA LEU A 49 -11.04 7.61 -41.73
C LEU A 49 -10.53 8.90 -41.09
N GLU A 50 -10.14 9.86 -41.93
CA GLU A 50 -9.62 11.17 -41.54
C GLU A 50 -10.69 11.98 -40.81
N ILE A 51 -11.92 12.01 -41.35
CA ILE A 51 -13.06 12.69 -40.71
C ILE A 51 -13.40 12.02 -39.39
N PHE A 52 -13.36 10.69 -39.33
CA PHE A 52 -13.55 9.98 -38.07
C PHE A 52 -12.50 10.39 -37.03
N GLN A 53 -11.22 10.46 -37.41
CA GLN A 53 -10.15 10.92 -36.52
C GLN A 53 -10.29 12.39 -36.11
N MET A 54 -10.77 13.26 -37.00
CA MET A 54 -11.09 14.65 -36.67
C MET A 54 -12.19 14.72 -35.62
N VAL A 55 -13.26 13.93 -35.76
CA VAL A 55 -14.32 13.84 -34.73
C VAL A 55 -13.73 13.41 -33.39
N LEU A 56 -12.85 12.40 -33.38
CA LEU A 56 -12.20 11.97 -32.14
C LEU A 56 -11.44 13.11 -31.46
N ASN A 57 -10.85 14.05 -32.22
CA ASN A 57 -10.11 15.18 -31.65
C ASN A 57 -10.97 16.12 -30.82
N TYR A 58 -12.28 16.21 -31.11
CA TYR A 58 -13.23 17.05 -30.37
C TYR A 58 -13.87 16.35 -29.17
N LEU A 59 -13.74 15.03 -29.06
CA LEU A 59 -14.37 14.24 -27.98
C LEU A 59 -13.46 14.13 -26.76
N SER A 60 -14.01 14.19 -25.55
CA SER A 60 -13.20 13.91 -24.35
C SER A 60 -12.71 12.45 -24.32
N VAL A 61 -11.67 12.14 -23.54
CA VAL A 61 -11.22 10.75 -23.35
C VAL A 61 -12.35 9.86 -22.81
N LYS A 62 -13.22 10.41 -21.97
CA LYS A 62 -14.40 9.71 -21.44
C LYS A 62 -15.41 9.39 -22.54
N ASP A 63 -15.67 10.32 -23.46
CA ASP A 63 -16.59 10.09 -24.58
C ASP A 63 -16.04 9.08 -25.58
N ILE A 64 -14.74 9.15 -25.89
CA ILE A 64 -14.05 8.15 -26.72
C ILE A 64 -14.12 6.77 -26.05
N SER A 65 -13.97 6.72 -24.72
CA SER A 65 -14.12 5.51 -23.92
C SER A 65 -15.52 4.92 -24.04
N MET A 66 -16.57 5.74 -24.00
CA MET A 66 -17.95 5.28 -24.24
C MET A 66 -18.15 4.79 -25.68
N LEU A 67 -17.60 5.51 -26.66
CA LEU A 67 -17.67 5.15 -28.08
C LEU A 67 -17.03 3.77 -28.35
N SER A 68 -15.96 3.42 -27.63
CA SER A 68 -15.28 2.11 -27.76
C SER A 68 -16.18 0.90 -27.46
N MET A 69 -17.27 1.11 -26.71
CA MET A 69 -18.20 0.06 -26.32
C MET A 69 -19.35 -0.13 -27.32
N VAL A 70 -19.48 0.74 -28.34
CA VAL A 70 -20.60 0.71 -29.28
C VAL A 70 -20.53 -0.48 -30.23
N SER A 71 -19.33 -0.82 -30.74
CA SER A 71 -19.13 -2.03 -31.55
C SER A 71 -17.67 -2.46 -31.59
N LYS A 72 -17.43 -3.76 -31.87
CA LYS A 72 -16.06 -4.31 -32.06
C LYS A 72 -15.29 -3.57 -33.16
N THR A 73 -15.96 -3.16 -34.23
CA THR A 73 -15.31 -2.46 -35.35
C THR A 73 -14.90 -1.04 -34.97
N ILE A 74 -15.74 -0.31 -34.20
CA ILE A 74 -15.38 1.00 -33.67
C ILE A 74 -14.21 0.87 -32.68
N SER A 75 -14.26 -0.11 -31.78
CA SER A 75 -13.18 -0.40 -30.85
C SER A 75 -11.85 -0.64 -31.56
N ASN A 76 -11.84 -1.46 -32.63
CA ASN A 76 -10.65 -1.69 -33.45
C ASN A 76 -10.14 -0.41 -34.14
N ARG A 77 -11.04 0.45 -34.64
CA ARG A 77 -10.63 1.76 -35.21
C ARG A 77 -9.99 2.66 -34.15
N LEU A 78 -10.50 2.65 -32.93
CA LEU A 78 -9.93 3.41 -31.81
C LEU A 78 -8.56 2.86 -31.38
N ILE A 79 -8.40 1.54 -31.29
CA ILE A 79 -7.10 0.90 -31.02
C ILE A 79 -6.05 1.34 -32.04
N ASN A 80 -6.43 1.35 -33.32
CA ASN A 80 -5.56 1.80 -34.40
C ASN A 80 -5.23 3.29 -34.26
N TYR A 81 -6.23 4.14 -34.00
CA TYR A 81 -6.02 5.58 -33.78
C TYR A 81 -5.11 5.88 -32.59
N ILE A 82 -5.31 5.22 -31.44
CA ILE A 82 -4.45 5.38 -30.25
C ILE A 82 -2.99 5.04 -30.58
N SER A 83 -2.78 4.06 -31.45
CA SER A 83 -1.44 3.64 -31.90
C SER A 83 -0.82 4.57 -32.95
N THR A 84 -1.54 5.58 -33.46
CA THR A 84 -0.98 6.58 -34.38
C THR A 84 -0.23 7.67 -33.63
N PRO A 85 0.76 8.34 -34.26
CA PRO A 85 1.46 9.46 -33.63
C PRO A 85 0.54 10.62 -33.23
N SER A 86 -0.53 10.89 -33.99
CA SER A 86 -1.50 11.95 -33.69
C SER A 86 -2.37 11.58 -32.48
N GLY A 87 -2.88 10.34 -32.44
CA GLY A 87 -3.62 9.84 -31.29
C GLY A 87 -2.77 9.79 -30.02
N ASN A 88 -1.53 9.31 -30.14
CA ASN A 88 -0.60 9.23 -29.02
C ASN A 88 -0.31 10.62 -28.42
N ARG A 89 0.14 11.59 -29.23
CA ARG A 89 0.43 12.96 -28.77
C ARG A 89 -0.76 13.62 -28.07
N ARG A 90 -1.98 13.32 -28.51
CA ARG A 90 -3.19 13.86 -27.93
C ARG A 90 -3.58 13.18 -26.61
N LEU A 91 -3.41 11.86 -26.52
CA LEU A 91 -3.90 11.08 -25.39
C LEU A 91 -2.86 10.91 -24.28
N LEU A 92 -1.55 10.92 -24.60
CA LEU A 92 -0.49 10.75 -23.62
C LEU A 92 0.10 12.12 -23.24
N LEU A 93 -0.61 12.83 -22.36
CA LEU A 93 -0.11 14.09 -21.77
C LEU A 93 1.17 13.80 -20.96
N GLN A 94 2.20 14.63 -21.13
CA GLN A 94 3.52 14.40 -20.51
C GLN A 94 3.99 15.52 -19.57
N ASP A 95 3.11 16.47 -19.27
CA ASP A 95 3.38 17.67 -18.46
C ASP A 95 3.39 17.34 -16.96
N PHE A 96 4.21 16.37 -16.57
CA PHE A 96 4.24 15.81 -15.22
C PHE A 96 5.04 16.63 -14.20
N HIS A 97 5.76 17.66 -14.66
CA HIS A 97 6.70 18.45 -13.85
C HIS A 97 6.23 19.89 -13.62
N ASP A 98 5.12 20.33 -14.22
CA ASP A 98 4.66 21.72 -14.22
C ASP A 98 3.87 22.11 -12.95
N LEU A 99 4.35 21.68 -11.78
CA LEU A 99 3.68 21.89 -10.49
C LEU A 99 3.91 23.29 -9.89
N GLU A 100 4.69 24.17 -10.54
CA GLU A 100 5.25 25.38 -9.94
C GLU A 100 4.41 26.66 -10.01
N LEU A 101 3.11 26.61 -10.35
CA LEU A 101 2.26 27.81 -10.30
C LEU A 101 1.32 27.80 -9.07
N PRO A 102 1.57 28.68 -8.07
CA PRO A 102 0.65 28.85 -6.95
C PRO A 102 -0.67 29.45 -7.48
N GLY A 103 -1.71 28.62 -7.57
CA GLY A 103 -3.05 29.05 -7.99
C GLY A 103 -3.81 28.10 -8.91
N LYS A 104 -3.16 27.07 -9.46
CA LYS A 104 -3.84 26.09 -10.31
C LYS A 104 -3.81 24.69 -9.72
N ARG A 105 -4.99 24.07 -9.56
CA ARG A 105 -5.16 22.62 -9.30
C ARG A 105 -4.82 21.81 -10.56
N GLU A 106 -3.67 22.05 -11.21
CA GLU A 106 -3.29 21.37 -12.45
C GLU A 106 -2.92 19.90 -12.21
N GLY A 107 -2.34 19.57 -11.05
CA GLY A 107 -2.01 18.18 -10.67
C GLY A 107 -3.22 17.23 -10.61
N SER A 108 -4.41 17.71 -10.22
CA SER A 108 -5.62 16.88 -10.23
C SER A 108 -6.16 16.63 -11.65
N CYS A 109 -5.87 17.53 -12.59
CA CYS A 109 -6.34 17.44 -13.97
C CYS A 109 -5.65 16.29 -14.71
N ILE A 110 -4.30 16.19 -14.59
CA ILE A 110 -3.55 15.14 -15.27
C ILE A 110 -3.82 13.74 -14.69
N LEU A 111 -4.00 13.63 -13.37
CA LEU A 111 -4.37 12.36 -12.73
C LEU A 111 -5.76 11.88 -13.20
N GLU A 112 -6.75 12.79 -13.27
CA GLU A 112 -8.10 12.46 -13.76
C GLU A 112 -8.10 12.10 -15.26
N HIS A 113 -7.23 12.71 -16.05
CA HIS A 113 -6.99 12.33 -17.44
C HIS A 113 -6.48 10.88 -17.54
N TYR A 114 -5.48 10.50 -16.74
CA TYR A 114 -4.96 9.12 -16.73
C TYR A 114 -5.95 8.09 -16.15
N LYS A 115 -6.85 8.48 -15.24
CA LYS A 115 -8.02 7.63 -14.88
C LYS A 115 -8.90 7.36 -16.09
N SER A 116 -9.24 8.41 -16.84
CA SER A 116 -10.09 8.31 -18.02
C SER A 116 -9.43 7.48 -19.12
N LEU A 117 -8.12 7.63 -19.30
CA LEU A 117 -7.32 6.86 -20.24
C LEU A 117 -7.23 5.38 -19.84
N GLY A 118 -7.07 5.09 -18.54
CA GLY A 118 -7.15 3.73 -17.99
C GLY A 118 -8.46 3.04 -18.35
N LEU A 119 -9.57 3.76 -18.20
CA LEU A 119 -10.89 3.26 -18.54
C LEU A 119 -11.08 3.05 -20.05
N LEU A 120 -10.56 3.96 -20.88
CA LEU A 120 -10.54 3.81 -22.35
C LEU A 120 -9.79 2.54 -22.75
N LEU A 121 -8.56 2.35 -22.28
CA LEU A 121 -7.77 1.16 -22.63
C LEU A 121 -8.36 -0.13 -22.07
N LYS A 122 -8.98 -0.08 -20.88
CA LYS A 122 -9.72 -1.23 -20.33
C LYS A 122 -10.84 -1.69 -21.28
N ARG A 123 -11.64 -0.75 -21.77
CA ARG A 123 -12.80 -1.02 -22.65
C ARG A 123 -12.37 -1.44 -24.05
N CYS A 124 -11.41 -0.75 -24.65
CA CYS A 124 -10.85 -1.12 -25.95
C CYS A 124 -10.29 -2.55 -25.94
N THR A 125 -9.66 -2.95 -24.84
CA THR A 125 -8.98 -4.25 -24.75
C THR A 125 -9.81 -5.34 -24.07
N LEU A 126 -11.09 -5.09 -23.76
CA LEU A 126 -11.93 -5.99 -22.97
C LEU A 126 -12.05 -7.41 -23.54
N LEU A 127 -12.01 -7.55 -24.86
CA LEU A 127 -12.12 -8.84 -25.55
C LEU A 127 -10.78 -9.56 -25.75
N LEU A 128 -9.68 -8.97 -25.30
CA LEU A 128 -8.34 -9.55 -25.45
C LEU A 128 -7.97 -10.36 -24.19
N PRO A 129 -7.19 -11.44 -24.32
CA PRO A 129 -6.60 -12.11 -23.16
C PRO A 129 -5.71 -11.17 -22.34
N THR A 130 -5.61 -11.37 -21.02
CA THR A 130 -4.81 -10.54 -20.08
C THR A 130 -3.42 -10.19 -20.62
N LYS A 131 -2.72 -11.18 -21.17
CA LYS A 131 -1.36 -11.02 -21.74
C LYS A 131 -1.32 -10.01 -22.89
N ASP A 132 -2.29 -10.05 -23.80
CA ASP A 132 -2.34 -9.17 -24.96
C ASP A 132 -2.81 -7.76 -24.58
N ARG A 133 -3.71 -7.66 -23.58
CA ARG A 133 -4.09 -6.38 -22.96
C ARG A 133 -2.87 -5.66 -22.40
N LEU A 134 -2.03 -6.38 -21.65
CA LEU A 134 -0.81 -5.82 -21.04
C LEU A 134 0.24 -5.42 -22.07
N LYS A 135 0.48 -6.27 -23.08
CA LYS A 135 1.40 -5.96 -24.19
C LYS A 135 0.97 -4.71 -24.95
N TYR A 136 -0.31 -4.62 -25.30
CA TYR A 136 -0.84 -3.46 -26.01
C TYR A 136 -0.74 -2.18 -25.17
N THR A 137 -1.17 -2.23 -23.92
CA THR A 137 -1.05 -1.10 -22.98
C THR A 137 0.40 -0.65 -22.84
N HIS A 138 1.33 -1.58 -22.65
CA HIS A 138 2.75 -1.25 -22.56
C HIS A 138 3.27 -0.59 -23.84
N LYS A 139 2.90 -1.11 -25.02
CA LYS A 139 3.29 -0.51 -26.30
C LYS A 139 2.88 0.96 -26.36
N VAL A 140 1.63 1.27 -26.01
CA VAL A 140 1.12 2.66 -25.98
C VAL A 140 1.92 3.51 -24.98
N LEU A 141 2.08 3.03 -23.74
CA LEU A 141 2.70 3.80 -22.66
C LEU A 141 4.23 3.88 -22.74
N SER A 142 4.89 3.06 -23.56
CA SER A 142 6.35 2.99 -23.66
C SER A 142 7.01 4.29 -24.18
N GLU A 143 6.22 5.15 -24.82
CA GLU A 143 6.65 6.48 -25.28
C GLU A 143 6.80 7.49 -24.12
N VAL A 144 6.15 7.24 -22.98
CA VAL A 144 6.21 8.13 -21.82
C VAL A 144 7.43 7.81 -20.96
N SER A 145 8.46 8.66 -21.03
CA SER A 145 9.72 8.48 -20.29
C SER A 145 9.50 8.39 -18.77
N CYS A 146 8.61 9.21 -18.22
CA CYS A 146 8.36 9.30 -16.78
C CYS A 146 7.69 8.06 -16.18
N PHE A 147 7.15 7.16 -17.01
CA PHE A 147 6.57 5.89 -16.54
C PHE A 147 7.63 4.80 -16.40
N LYS A 148 8.80 4.99 -17.01
CA LYS A 148 9.93 4.07 -16.92
C LYS A 148 10.63 4.26 -15.58
N PHE A 149 11.00 3.16 -14.94
CA PHE A 149 11.65 3.15 -13.63
C PHE A 149 12.87 4.10 -13.52
N ASN A 150 13.68 4.20 -14.59
CA ASN A 150 14.87 5.06 -14.64
C ASN A 150 14.71 6.24 -15.63
N GLY A 151 13.51 6.50 -16.15
CA GLY A 151 13.31 7.42 -17.27
C GLY A 151 13.14 8.89 -16.89
N CYS A 152 12.81 9.19 -15.62
CA CYS A 152 12.66 10.56 -15.14
C CYS A 152 13.94 11.03 -14.39
N PRO A 153 14.49 12.22 -14.71
CA PRO A 153 15.62 12.80 -14.01
C PRO A 153 15.27 13.32 -12.61
N SER A 154 14.03 13.81 -12.40
CA SER A 154 13.54 14.35 -11.11
C SER A 154 12.28 13.60 -10.65
N PRO A 155 12.41 12.31 -10.25
CA PRO A 155 11.25 11.48 -9.97
C PRO A 155 10.49 11.91 -8.69
N LEU A 156 11.14 12.63 -7.77
CA LEU A 156 10.51 13.10 -6.53
C LEU A 156 9.38 14.10 -6.81
N HIS A 157 9.62 15.05 -7.72
CA HIS A 157 8.69 16.13 -8.09
C HIS A 157 7.89 15.83 -9.36
N CYS A 158 7.92 14.58 -9.84
CA CYS A 158 7.22 14.15 -11.05
C CYS A 158 5.95 13.35 -10.73
N LEU A 159 4.82 13.74 -11.32
CA LEU A 159 3.56 12.99 -11.23
C LEU A 159 3.49 11.75 -12.13
N GLY A 160 4.51 11.49 -12.95
CA GLY A 160 4.47 10.42 -13.97
C GLY A 160 4.20 9.03 -13.39
N LEU A 161 4.96 8.61 -12.39
CA LEU A 161 4.73 7.31 -11.74
C LEU A 161 3.36 7.24 -11.06
N GLU A 162 2.88 8.35 -10.51
CA GLU A 162 1.57 8.43 -9.87
C GLU A 162 0.44 8.27 -10.88
N CYS A 163 0.52 9.00 -12.00
CA CYS A 163 -0.38 8.85 -13.15
C CYS A 163 -0.38 7.41 -13.69
N TYR A 164 0.79 6.77 -13.74
CA TYR A 164 0.90 5.39 -14.17
C TYR A 164 0.21 4.42 -13.20
N GLY A 165 0.39 4.59 -11.90
CA GLY A 165 -0.29 3.78 -10.89
C GLY A 165 -1.81 3.94 -10.92
N VAL A 166 -2.31 5.17 -11.00
CA VAL A 166 -3.75 5.47 -11.13
C VAL A 166 -4.31 4.85 -12.41
N PHE A 167 -3.59 4.98 -13.53
CA PHE A 167 -3.97 4.34 -14.79
C PHE A 167 -4.10 2.81 -14.63
N LEU A 168 -3.10 2.17 -14.01
CA LEU A 168 -3.08 0.72 -13.79
C LEU A 168 -4.22 0.27 -12.90
N GLN A 169 -4.48 0.99 -11.81
CA GLN A 169 -5.60 0.72 -10.91
C GLN A 169 -6.92 0.66 -11.69
N ILE A 170 -7.21 1.65 -12.54
CA ILE A 170 -8.45 1.65 -13.33
C ILE A 170 -8.46 0.52 -14.35
N LEU A 171 -7.33 0.25 -15.01
CA LEU A 171 -7.20 -0.81 -16.00
C LEU A 171 -7.53 -2.19 -15.40
N THR A 172 -6.96 -2.49 -14.22
CA THR A 172 -7.08 -3.77 -13.53
C THR A 172 -8.26 -3.86 -12.58
N ALA A 173 -9.02 -2.78 -12.37
CA ALA A 173 -10.18 -2.81 -11.48
C ALA A 173 -11.16 -3.95 -11.87
N GLY A 174 -11.53 -4.78 -10.91
CA GLY A 174 -12.43 -5.93 -11.12
C GLY A 174 -11.80 -7.13 -11.83
N TRP A 175 -10.47 -7.16 -12.01
CA TRP A 175 -9.76 -8.38 -12.39
C TRP A 175 -9.59 -9.26 -11.16
N ASP A 176 -9.49 -10.58 -11.37
CA ASP A 176 -9.24 -11.52 -10.28
C ASP A 176 -7.77 -11.48 -9.80
N GLU A 177 -7.48 -12.09 -8.66
CA GLU A 177 -6.13 -12.13 -8.07
C GLU A 177 -5.08 -12.78 -8.98
N LEU A 178 -5.47 -13.78 -9.79
CA LEU A 178 -4.54 -14.46 -10.71
C LEU A 178 -4.15 -13.54 -11.87
N GLU A 179 -5.11 -12.78 -12.40
CA GLU A 179 -4.86 -11.75 -13.39
C GLU A 179 -4.02 -10.60 -12.82
N CYS A 180 -4.31 -10.13 -11.60
CA CYS A 180 -3.49 -9.14 -10.91
C CYS A 180 -2.06 -9.65 -10.64
N HIS A 181 -1.89 -10.94 -10.34
CA HIS A 181 -0.57 -11.55 -10.21
C HIS A 181 0.20 -11.53 -11.54
N ARG A 182 -0.48 -11.78 -12.68
CA ARG A 182 0.13 -11.64 -14.01
C ARG A 182 0.54 -10.20 -14.30
N VAL A 183 -0.25 -9.22 -13.87
CA VAL A 183 0.10 -7.78 -13.98
C VAL A 183 1.38 -7.52 -13.20
N PHE A 184 1.47 -7.98 -11.94
CA PHE A 184 2.67 -7.81 -11.11
C PHE A 184 3.92 -8.39 -11.78
N ASN A 185 3.84 -9.63 -12.29
CA ASN A 185 4.97 -10.28 -12.97
C ASN A 185 5.38 -9.52 -14.22
N PHE A 186 4.41 -9.07 -15.03
CA PHE A 186 4.67 -8.26 -16.21
C PHE A 186 5.37 -6.93 -15.87
N LEU A 187 4.93 -6.24 -14.81
CA LEU A 187 5.59 -5.01 -14.35
C LEU A 187 7.01 -5.26 -13.83
N CYS A 188 7.22 -6.39 -13.13
CA CYS A 188 8.53 -6.79 -12.66
C CYS A 188 9.51 -7.07 -13.80
N GLU A 189 9.06 -7.75 -14.87
CA GLU A 189 9.84 -8.00 -16.07
C GLU A 189 10.23 -6.69 -16.77
N LEU A 190 9.27 -5.79 -16.98
CA LEU A 190 9.49 -4.50 -17.66
C LEU A 190 10.44 -3.58 -16.91
N SER A 191 10.30 -3.52 -15.58
CA SER A 191 11.11 -2.64 -14.73
C SER A 191 12.42 -3.29 -14.28
N ASN A 192 12.58 -4.60 -14.48
CA ASN A 192 13.64 -5.41 -13.86
C ASN A 192 13.71 -5.19 -12.34
N LEU A 193 12.53 -5.06 -11.70
CA LEU A 193 12.41 -4.73 -10.28
C LEU A 193 13.10 -5.76 -9.37
N PRO A 194 12.93 -7.09 -9.56
CA PRO A 194 13.56 -8.07 -8.68
C PRO A 194 15.08 -7.92 -8.61
N ARG A 195 15.79 -7.77 -9.74
CA ARG A 195 17.25 -7.59 -9.73
C ARG A 195 17.69 -6.30 -9.01
N LYS A 196 16.92 -5.22 -9.17
CA LYS A 196 17.18 -3.94 -8.50
C LYS A 196 16.94 -4.03 -7.00
N VAL A 197 15.85 -4.68 -6.58
CA VAL A 197 15.56 -4.96 -5.17
C VAL A 197 16.66 -5.82 -4.58
N GLN A 198 17.07 -6.89 -5.27
CA GLN A 198 18.18 -7.75 -4.83
C GLN A 198 19.46 -6.95 -4.58
N THR A 199 19.76 -5.99 -5.46
CA THR A 199 20.94 -5.11 -5.31
C THR A 199 20.86 -4.31 -4.01
N VAL A 200 19.73 -3.63 -3.72
CA VAL A 200 19.63 -2.79 -2.52
C VAL A 200 19.57 -3.60 -1.24
N VAL A 201 18.82 -4.71 -1.19
CA VAL A 201 18.66 -5.50 0.05
C VAL A 201 19.91 -6.31 0.39
N SER A 202 20.72 -6.68 -0.61
CA SER A 202 21.98 -7.41 -0.41
C SER A 202 23.17 -6.47 -0.13
N SER A 203 23.07 -5.20 -0.53
CA SER A 203 24.10 -4.20 -0.27
C SER A 203 24.04 -3.65 1.16
N LYS A 204 25.06 -2.88 1.55
CA LYS A 204 25.03 -2.15 2.82
C LYS A 204 23.89 -1.11 2.77
N PRO A 205 23.03 -1.01 3.80
CA PRO A 205 21.97 0.00 3.86
C PRO A 205 22.50 1.40 3.62
N GLY A 206 21.89 2.13 2.68
CA GLY A 206 22.26 3.49 2.32
C GLY A 206 23.45 3.60 1.35
N SER A 207 24.00 2.47 0.87
CA SER A 207 25.05 2.47 -0.17
C SER A 207 24.51 2.80 -1.56
N ALA A 208 23.24 2.49 -1.82
CA ALA A 208 22.58 2.67 -3.12
C ALA A 208 21.39 3.64 -3.03
N ARG A 209 21.57 4.78 -2.34
CA ARG A 209 20.49 5.74 -2.00
C ARG A 209 19.57 6.11 -3.17
N LYS A 210 20.15 6.40 -4.34
CA LYS A 210 19.38 6.74 -5.56
C LYS A 210 18.48 5.58 -6.02
N LEU A 211 18.97 4.34 -5.92
CA LEU A 211 18.21 3.15 -6.29
C LEU A 211 17.14 2.84 -5.25
N GLU A 212 17.46 2.96 -3.96
CA GLU A 212 16.49 2.84 -2.85
C GLU A 212 15.32 3.81 -3.04
N LEU A 213 15.61 5.08 -3.32
CA LEU A 213 14.58 6.10 -3.63
C LEU A 213 13.73 5.70 -4.84
N ARG A 214 14.35 5.23 -5.93
CA ARG A 214 13.61 4.81 -7.13
C ARG A 214 12.71 3.59 -6.87
N ILE A 215 13.18 2.61 -6.10
CA ILE A 215 12.39 1.45 -5.69
C ILE A 215 11.21 1.92 -4.83
N ARG A 216 11.45 2.76 -3.83
CA ARG A 216 10.41 3.34 -2.98
C ARG A 216 9.34 4.04 -3.81
N LEU A 217 9.74 4.97 -4.69
CA LEU A 217 8.80 5.72 -5.52
C LEU A 217 8.02 4.81 -6.45
N TYR A 218 8.66 3.83 -7.08
CA TYR A 218 7.98 2.89 -7.97
C TYR A 218 6.97 2.02 -7.20
N CYS A 219 7.38 1.38 -6.11
CA CYS A 219 6.49 0.56 -5.29
C CYS A 219 5.31 1.39 -4.75
N ARG A 220 5.57 2.57 -4.18
CA ARG A 220 4.50 3.41 -3.62
C ARG A 220 3.58 3.98 -4.69
N ARG A 221 4.14 4.68 -5.68
CA ARG A 221 3.35 5.44 -6.67
C ARG A 221 2.78 4.59 -7.80
N VAL A 222 3.28 3.39 -8.04
CA VAL A 222 2.74 2.50 -9.09
C VAL A 222 1.93 1.36 -8.49
N LEU A 223 2.43 0.74 -7.41
CA LEU A 223 1.89 -0.54 -6.92
C LEU A 223 1.06 -0.44 -5.64
N LEU A 224 1.17 0.60 -4.81
CA LEU A 224 0.59 0.59 -3.45
C LEU A 224 -0.41 1.71 -3.15
N ASN A 225 -0.10 2.97 -3.50
CA ASN A 225 -0.85 4.13 -2.98
C ASN A 225 -2.29 4.29 -3.50
N HIS A 226 -2.67 3.57 -4.55
CA HIS A 226 -3.89 3.88 -5.31
C HIS A 226 -5.10 3.05 -4.91
N TRP A 227 -4.91 1.91 -4.26
CA TRP A 227 -5.99 0.95 -4.03
C TRP A 227 -6.98 1.44 -2.98
N VAL A 228 -8.27 1.22 -3.26
CA VAL A 228 -9.37 1.66 -2.37
C VAL A 228 -9.59 0.65 -1.25
N HIS A 229 -9.45 -0.63 -1.55
CA HIS A 229 -9.63 -1.72 -0.58
C HIS A 229 -8.31 -2.09 0.08
N GLN A 230 -8.37 -2.41 1.37
CA GLN A 230 -7.20 -2.84 2.14
C GLN A 230 -6.69 -4.19 1.63
N SER A 231 -7.57 -5.15 1.35
CA SER A 231 -7.24 -6.42 0.69
C SER A 231 -6.38 -6.27 -0.57
N ASP A 232 -6.71 -5.33 -1.46
CA ASP A 232 -5.92 -5.04 -2.66
C ASP A 232 -4.50 -4.55 -2.28
N SER A 233 -4.42 -3.58 -1.36
CA SER A 233 -3.14 -3.06 -0.88
C SER A 233 -2.28 -4.17 -0.24
N ALA A 234 -2.90 -5.04 0.55
CA ALA A 234 -2.26 -6.19 1.18
C ALA A 234 -1.75 -7.18 0.13
N PHE A 235 -2.53 -7.46 -0.91
CA PHE A 235 -2.11 -8.30 -2.04
C PHE A 235 -0.83 -7.77 -2.69
N TRP A 236 -0.82 -6.49 -3.09
CA TRP A 236 0.34 -5.91 -3.78
C TRP A 236 1.58 -5.85 -2.89
N LEU A 237 1.42 -5.48 -1.61
CA LEU A 237 2.53 -5.48 -0.66
C LEU A 237 3.08 -6.90 -0.43
N THR A 238 2.19 -7.90 -0.33
CA THR A 238 2.57 -9.31 -0.20
C THR A 238 3.39 -9.78 -1.40
N ARG A 239 2.98 -9.44 -2.63
CA ARG A 239 3.73 -9.79 -3.84
C ARG A 239 5.10 -9.13 -3.92
N ILE A 240 5.26 -7.93 -3.35
CA ILE A 240 6.56 -7.24 -3.27
C ILE A 240 7.49 -7.94 -2.27
N LEU A 241 6.98 -8.38 -1.12
CA LEU A 241 7.78 -8.89 0.01
C LEU A 241 8.05 -10.41 -0.04
N LYS A 242 7.02 -11.24 -0.21
CA LYS A 242 7.14 -12.72 -0.09
C LYS A 242 8.20 -13.39 -0.97
N PRO A 243 8.62 -12.86 -2.15
CA PRO A 243 9.73 -13.44 -2.89
C PRO A 243 11.10 -13.39 -2.19
N TRP A 244 11.23 -12.64 -1.10
CA TRP A 244 12.49 -12.41 -0.39
C TRP A 244 12.57 -13.20 0.93
N PRO A 245 13.78 -13.55 1.42
CA PRO A 245 13.93 -14.06 2.78
C PRO A 245 13.58 -12.99 3.83
N MET A 246 13.18 -13.39 5.03
CA MET A 246 12.62 -12.50 6.06
C MET A 246 13.46 -11.23 6.32
N VAL A 247 14.78 -11.37 6.49
CA VAL A 247 15.72 -10.24 6.66
C VAL A 247 15.60 -9.20 5.52
N ASN A 248 15.47 -9.69 4.28
CA ASN A 248 15.34 -8.84 3.11
C ASN A 248 13.92 -8.27 2.97
N GLN A 249 12.90 -8.96 3.47
CA GLN A 249 11.54 -8.42 3.58
C GLN A 249 11.53 -7.21 4.52
N ALA A 250 12.15 -7.31 5.70
CA ALA A 250 12.27 -6.21 6.65
C ALA A 250 13.02 -5.01 6.03
N ARG A 251 14.18 -5.26 5.41
CA ARG A 251 14.95 -4.23 4.69
C ARG A 251 14.12 -3.54 3.61
N LEU A 252 13.41 -4.32 2.79
CA LEU A 252 12.59 -3.79 1.71
C LEU A 252 11.41 -2.98 2.26
N LEU A 253 10.76 -3.45 3.32
CA LEU A 253 9.69 -2.72 3.98
C LEU A 253 10.20 -1.38 4.52
N TYR A 254 11.38 -1.34 5.13
CA TYR A 254 12.01 -0.09 5.57
C TYR A 254 12.33 0.85 4.40
N ILE A 255 12.83 0.34 3.28
CA ILE A 255 13.07 1.16 2.07
C ILE A 255 11.75 1.81 1.58
N ILE A 256 10.67 1.04 1.57
CA ILE A 256 9.37 1.50 1.05
C ILE A 256 8.67 2.46 2.03
N PHE A 257 8.69 2.19 3.33
CA PHE A 257 7.86 2.90 4.31
C PHE A 257 8.61 3.62 5.43
N GLY A 258 9.89 3.32 5.62
CA GLY A 258 10.70 3.92 6.67
C GLY A 258 10.93 5.43 6.49
N PRO A 259 11.57 6.07 7.48
CA PRO A 259 11.79 7.51 7.49
C PRO A 259 12.60 8.02 6.29
N VAL A 260 12.23 9.21 5.81
CA VAL A 260 12.89 9.88 4.70
C VAL A 260 13.32 11.28 5.06
N SER A 261 14.35 11.77 4.38
CA SER A 261 14.82 13.15 4.49
C SER A 261 13.81 14.08 3.83
N SER A 262 13.48 15.18 4.51
CA SER A 262 12.53 16.19 4.01
C SER A 262 13.08 16.97 2.81
N LEU A 263 14.40 16.99 2.63
CA LEU A 263 15.06 17.78 1.59
C LEU A 263 15.10 17.07 0.24
N ASP A 264 15.38 15.76 0.25
CA ASP A 264 15.71 14.99 -0.97
C ASP A 264 14.94 13.66 -1.08
N GLY A 265 14.11 13.32 -0.09
CA GLY A 265 13.27 12.13 -0.07
C GLY A 265 14.03 10.81 0.10
N HIS A 266 15.35 10.83 0.29
CA HIS A 266 16.14 9.62 0.50
C HIS A 266 15.81 8.95 1.84
N VAL A 267 15.93 7.62 1.87
CA VAL A 267 15.73 6.82 3.09
C VAL A 267 16.82 7.15 4.11
N VAL A 268 16.42 7.53 5.33
CA VAL A 268 17.33 7.90 6.41
C VAL A 268 17.46 6.74 7.38
N TRP A 269 18.43 5.87 7.12
CA TRP A 269 18.67 4.67 7.92
C TRP A 269 19.10 4.97 9.36
N GLN A 270 19.89 6.04 9.57
CA GLN A 270 20.39 6.37 10.90
C GLN A 270 19.33 6.96 11.84
N LYS A 271 18.19 7.41 11.31
CA LYS A 271 17.15 8.05 12.11
C LYS A 271 16.61 7.13 13.22
N MET A 272 16.66 5.81 13.00
CA MET A 272 16.21 4.83 14.00
C MET A 272 17.26 4.51 15.08
N ILE A 273 18.52 4.92 14.89
CA ILE A 273 19.66 4.53 15.72
C ILE A 273 20.22 5.73 16.50
N GLU A 274 20.28 6.90 15.88
CA GLU A 274 20.96 8.07 16.47
C GLU A 274 20.07 8.88 17.42
N GLY A 275 18.74 8.87 17.24
CA GLY A 275 17.85 9.65 18.09
C GLY A 275 16.38 9.26 18.02
N PRO A 276 15.53 9.85 18.88
CA PRO A 276 14.10 9.59 18.88
C PRO A 276 13.47 10.05 17.56
N THR A 277 12.72 9.15 16.93
CA THR A 277 12.01 9.39 15.67
C THR A 277 10.58 9.85 15.96
N ASP A 278 10.09 10.84 15.22
CA ASP A 278 8.72 11.35 15.31
C ASP A 278 7.67 10.34 14.80
N GLU A 279 6.43 10.46 15.30
CA GLU A 279 5.30 9.63 14.88
C GLU A 279 5.09 9.64 13.36
N THR A 280 5.15 10.82 12.74
CA THR A 280 4.81 10.97 11.32
C THR A 280 5.74 10.18 10.40
N SER A 281 7.01 10.06 10.79
CA SER A 281 8.04 9.30 10.09
C SER A 281 7.83 7.78 10.18
N LEU A 282 7.22 7.29 11.26
CA LEU A 282 6.96 5.86 11.49
C LEU A 282 5.58 5.41 11.07
N LYS A 283 4.62 6.33 10.95
CA LYS A 283 3.23 6.02 10.60
C LYS A 283 3.09 5.14 9.37
N GLY A 284 3.81 5.45 8.29
CA GLY A 284 3.76 4.65 7.06
C GLY A 284 4.23 3.21 7.26
N LEU A 285 5.22 2.98 8.12
CA LEU A 285 5.73 1.65 8.45
C LEU A 285 4.74 0.89 9.34
N ALA A 286 4.19 1.56 10.35
CA ALA A 286 3.16 1.01 11.23
C ALA A 286 1.90 0.60 10.47
N ASP A 287 1.42 1.44 9.55
CA ASP A 287 0.24 1.15 8.73
C ASP A 287 0.49 -0.02 7.77
N ALA A 288 1.71 -0.18 7.26
CA ALA A 288 2.08 -1.35 6.47
C ALA A 288 2.08 -2.64 7.33
N LEU A 289 2.57 -2.60 8.57
CA LEU A 289 2.52 -3.74 9.48
C LEU A 289 1.08 -4.12 9.84
N LYS A 290 0.21 -3.15 10.11
CA LYS A 290 -1.23 -3.38 10.33
C LYS A 290 -1.87 -4.07 9.14
N LEU A 291 -1.58 -3.59 7.94
CA LEU A 291 -2.11 -4.13 6.70
C LEU A 291 -1.72 -5.61 6.51
N LEU A 292 -0.50 -5.99 6.90
CA LEU A 292 -0.03 -7.37 6.83
C LEU A 292 -0.54 -8.26 7.98
N TYR A 293 -0.86 -7.67 9.13
CA TYR A 293 -1.41 -8.40 10.28
C TYR A 293 -2.92 -8.63 10.17
N ASP A 294 -3.61 -7.87 9.32
CA ASP A 294 -5.06 -8.03 9.12
C ASP A 294 -5.38 -9.43 8.57
N THR A 295 -6.51 -9.95 9.01
CA THR A 295 -7.12 -11.20 8.55
C THR A 295 -7.35 -11.27 7.04
N GLU A 296 -7.46 -10.12 6.36
CA GLU A 296 -7.56 -10.07 4.90
C GLU A 296 -6.24 -10.46 4.20
N ALA A 297 -5.10 -10.33 4.88
CA ALA A 297 -3.78 -10.70 4.37
C ALA A 297 -3.53 -12.22 4.50
N ARG A 298 -4.29 -13.03 3.75
CA ARG A 298 -4.33 -14.52 3.84
C ARG A 298 -2.98 -15.24 3.78
N GLU A 299 -1.94 -14.62 3.23
CA GLU A 299 -0.59 -15.18 3.10
C GLU A 299 0.32 -14.85 4.29
N TRP A 300 -0.15 -14.08 5.27
CA TRP A 300 0.61 -13.65 6.44
C TRP A 300 0.02 -14.25 7.71
N THR A 301 0.90 -14.84 8.51
CA THR A 301 0.57 -15.24 9.88
C THR A 301 0.96 -14.13 10.87
N ALA A 302 0.40 -14.18 12.08
CA ALA A 302 0.85 -13.29 13.15
C ALA A 302 2.36 -13.45 13.41
N ASP A 303 2.86 -14.69 13.37
CA ASP A 303 4.29 -15.00 13.56
C ASP A 303 5.17 -14.43 12.44
N ASP A 304 4.70 -14.42 11.19
CA ASP A 304 5.42 -13.78 10.08
C ASP A 304 5.59 -12.28 10.33
N VAL A 305 4.54 -11.60 10.78
CA VAL A 305 4.57 -10.16 11.06
C VAL A 305 5.44 -9.87 12.29
N ILE A 306 5.36 -10.68 13.34
CA ILE A 306 6.23 -10.51 14.52
C ILE A 306 7.70 -10.72 14.14
N SER A 307 8.00 -11.73 13.31
CA SER A 307 9.36 -11.96 12.78
C SER A 307 9.85 -10.77 11.96
N LEU A 308 8.96 -10.15 11.16
CA LEU A 308 9.28 -8.95 10.39
C LEU A 308 9.61 -7.75 11.30
N VAL A 309 8.87 -7.56 12.40
CA VAL A 309 9.14 -6.52 13.39
C VAL A 309 10.46 -6.78 14.12
N ASP A 310 10.74 -8.03 14.51
CA ASP A 310 12.01 -8.42 15.13
C ASP A 310 13.19 -8.11 14.18
N GLU A 311 13.09 -8.48 12.90
CA GLU A 311 14.12 -8.17 11.89
C GLU A 311 14.27 -6.67 11.61
N LEU A 312 13.17 -5.90 11.63
CA LEU A 312 13.23 -4.44 11.49
C LEU A 312 14.03 -3.81 12.62
N SER A 313 13.82 -4.27 13.86
CA SER A 313 14.45 -3.71 15.06
C SER A 313 15.99 -3.79 15.07
N VAL A 314 16.59 -4.53 14.13
CA VAL A 314 18.04 -4.71 14.00
C VAL A 314 18.61 -4.25 12.64
N VAL A 315 17.82 -3.57 11.80
CA VAL A 315 18.24 -3.13 10.46
C VAL A 315 18.25 -1.60 10.35
N PRO A 316 19.40 -0.94 10.09
CA PRO A 316 20.66 -1.51 9.65
C PRO A 316 21.56 -1.98 10.81
N ARG A 317 21.22 -1.58 12.04
CA ARG A 317 21.77 -1.97 13.34
C ARG A 317 20.61 -1.95 14.33
N GLU A 318 20.87 -2.37 15.57
CA GLU A 318 19.91 -2.28 16.67
C GLU A 318 19.33 -0.87 16.78
N TRP A 319 18.00 -0.79 16.68
CA TRP A 319 17.25 0.44 16.84
C TRP A 319 17.21 0.85 18.30
N LEU A 320 17.08 2.15 18.53
CA LEU A 320 16.78 2.64 19.87
C LEU A 320 15.48 2.02 20.37
N MET A 321 15.48 1.59 21.63
CA MET A 321 14.30 0.99 22.25
C MET A 321 13.10 1.94 22.27
N GLU A 322 13.33 3.26 22.37
CA GLU A 322 12.28 4.27 22.23
C GLU A 322 11.61 4.20 20.85
N ASN A 323 12.38 4.02 19.78
CA ASN A 323 11.86 3.94 18.42
C ASN A 323 11.12 2.61 18.16
N ASN A 324 11.60 1.50 18.74
CA ASN A 324 10.86 0.23 18.75
C ASN A 324 9.51 0.36 19.47
N ALA A 325 9.52 0.96 20.67
CA ALA A 325 8.30 1.20 21.45
C ALA A 325 7.30 2.06 20.69
N ARG A 326 7.75 3.16 20.08
CA ARG A 326 6.90 4.04 19.27
C ARG A 326 6.30 3.32 18.06
N LEU A 327 7.10 2.51 17.33
CA LEU A 327 6.57 1.69 16.24
C LEU A 327 5.49 0.72 16.71
N LEU A 328 5.68 0.04 17.85
CA LEU A 328 4.71 -0.91 18.39
C LEU A 328 3.40 -0.23 18.82
N ILE A 329 3.48 0.93 19.48
CA ILE A 329 2.29 1.74 19.83
C ILE A 329 1.52 2.10 18.55
N LEU A 330 2.23 2.61 17.53
CA LEU A 330 1.60 3.01 16.27
C LEU A 330 1.03 1.82 15.49
N SER A 331 1.64 0.64 15.60
CA SER A 331 1.17 -0.59 14.94
C SER A 331 -0.11 -1.15 15.57
N GLY A 332 -0.44 -0.72 16.79
CA GLY A 332 -1.70 -1.02 17.46
C GLY A 332 -1.67 -2.22 18.39
N ASN A 333 -2.75 -2.36 19.16
CA ASN A 333 -2.82 -3.23 20.34
C ASN A 333 -2.49 -4.70 20.06
N ASN A 334 -3.02 -5.25 18.96
CA ASN A 334 -2.86 -6.67 18.66
C ASN A 334 -1.41 -7.00 18.30
N ILE A 335 -0.78 -6.21 17.45
CA ILE A 335 0.64 -6.41 17.07
C ILE A 335 1.54 -6.20 18.29
N CYS A 336 1.35 -5.11 19.04
CA CYS A 336 2.14 -4.83 20.24
C CYS A 336 2.01 -5.96 21.27
N PHE A 337 0.80 -6.43 21.54
CA PHE A 337 0.57 -7.53 22.47
C PHE A 337 1.21 -8.83 21.98
N THR A 338 0.99 -9.22 20.72
CA THR A 338 1.53 -10.48 20.17
C THR A 338 3.07 -10.46 20.15
N PHE A 339 3.68 -9.32 19.83
CA PHE A 339 5.13 -9.12 19.92
C PHE A 339 5.64 -9.33 21.35
N MET A 340 5.06 -8.63 22.32
CA MET A 340 5.44 -8.73 23.73
C MET A 340 5.18 -10.13 24.31
N ALA A 341 4.07 -10.75 23.94
CA ALA A 341 3.72 -12.11 24.34
C ALA A 341 4.73 -13.13 23.80
N SER A 342 5.17 -12.99 22.55
CA SER A 342 6.23 -13.84 21.98
C SER A 342 7.54 -13.73 22.79
N LYS A 343 7.93 -12.52 23.22
CA LYS A 343 9.10 -12.33 24.10
C LYS A 343 8.90 -12.96 25.48
N ALA A 344 7.70 -12.84 26.05
CA ALA A 344 7.35 -13.42 27.34
C ALA A 344 7.41 -14.96 27.33
N VAL A 345 6.84 -15.60 26.31
CA VAL A 345 6.88 -17.07 26.13
C VAL A 345 8.32 -17.57 25.99
N ASN A 346 9.20 -16.78 25.36
CA ASN A 346 10.62 -17.09 25.22
C ASN A 346 11.46 -16.80 26.50
N GLY A 347 10.83 -16.42 27.62
CA GLY A 347 11.51 -16.17 28.89
C GLY A 347 12.37 -14.90 28.92
N ARG A 348 12.20 -13.98 27.97
CA ARG A 348 13.02 -12.76 27.84
C ARG A 348 12.53 -11.62 28.72
N ALA A 349 12.38 -11.88 30.02
CA ALA A 349 11.76 -10.96 30.98
C ALA A 349 12.48 -9.60 31.09
N VAL A 350 13.81 -9.58 31.02
CA VAL A 350 14.60 -8.34 31.13
C VAL A 350 14.46 -7.46 29.88
N GLU A 351 14.54 -8.05 28.68
CA GLU A 351 14.32 -7.34 27.40
C GLU A 351 12.91 -6.75 27.36
N LEU A 352 11.92 -7.56 27.74
CA LEU A 352 10.52 -7.15 27.82
C LEU A 352 10.27 -6.05 28.85
N ALA A 353 10.92 -6.10 30.01
CA ALA A 353 10.82 -5.07 31.03
C ALA A 353 11.37 -3.74 30.54
N ARG A 354 12.54 -3.73 29.88
CA ARG A 354 13.09 -2.54 29.25
C ARG A 354 12.14 -1.97 28.20
N LEU A 355 11.60 -2.81 27.32
CA LEU A 355 10.61 -2.39 26.33
C LEU A 355 9.37 -1.77 26.98
N MET A 356 8.88 -2.35 28.09
CA MET A 356 7.74 -1.81 28.84
C MET A 356 8.03 -0.39 29.36
N VAL A 357 9.22 -0.15 29.91
CA VAL A 357 9.62 1.20 30.34
C VAL A 357 9.64 2.17 29.16
N PHE A 358 10.20 1.78 28.01
CA PHE A 358 10.21 2.66 26.83
C PHE A 358 8.80 2.90 26.26
N LEU A 359 7.88 1.93 26.32
CA LEU A 359 6.48 2.13 25.99
C LEU A 359 5.83 3.17 26.91
N THR A 360 6.12 3.15 28.22
CA THR A 360 5.63 4.19 29.15
C THR A 360 6.25 5.55 28.86
N LEU A 361 7.55 5.61 28.56
CA LEU A 361 8.23 6.85 28.21
C LEU A 361 7.64 7.48 26.95
N VAL A 362 7.39 6.68 25.90
CA VAL A 362 6.73 7.16 24.68
C VAL A 362 5.30 7.60 24.97
N CYS A 363 4.57 6.92 25.87
CA CYS A 363 3.25 7.40 26.26
C CYS A 363 3.28 8.78 26.91
N GLU A 364 4.28 9.07 27.74
CA GLU A 364 4.44 10.40 28.33
C GLU A 364 4.81 11.45 27.28
N LYS A 365 5.83 11.15 26.45
CA LYS A 365 6.35 12.09 25.45
C LYS A 365 5.33 12.43 24.36
N ASP A 366 4.61 11.43 23.87
CA ASP A 366 3.66 11.58 22.76
C ASP A 366 2.22 11.83 23.27
N LEU A 367 2.04 12.07 24.59
CA LEU A 367 0.75 12.29 25.26
C LEU A 367 -0.27 11.16 25.00
N TYR A 368 0.22 9.93 24.90
CA TYR A 368 -0.61 8.73 24.78
C TYR A 368 -1.14 8.27 26.14
N CYS A 369 -2.15 7.41 26.13
CA CYS A 369 -2.84 6.98 27.35
C CYS A 369 -1.96 6.07 28.24
N MET A 370 -1.62 6.49 29.45
CA MET A 370 -0.87 5.65 30.41
C MET A 370 -1.64 4.42 30.90
N ASP A 371 -2.97 4.53 31.04
CA ASP A 371 -3.83 3.38 31.36
C ASP A 371 -3.70 2.25 30.32
N TRP A 372 -3.45 2.60 29.05
CA TRP A 372 -3.16 1.61 28.02
C TRP A 372 -1.88 0.83 28.32
N ALA A 373 -0.79 1.50 28.71
CA ALA A 373 0.49 0.86 28.99
C ALA A 373 0.38 -0.11 30.18
N VAL A 374 -0.32 0.30 31.25
CA VAL A 374 -0.57 -0.56 32.41
C VAL A 374 -1.45 -1.77 32.03
N LYS A 375 -2.51 -1.57 31.25
CA LYS A 375 -3.35 -2.67 30.74
C LYS A 375 -2.56 -3.62 29.83
N MET A 376 -1.64 -3.09 29.02
CA MET A 376 -0.75 -3.91 28.20
C MET A 376 0.17 -4.76 29.08
N MET A 377 0.82 -4.16 30.08
CA MET A 377 1.63 -4.89 31.07
C MET A 377 0.82 -6.01 31.72
N GLN A 378 -0.39 -5.72 32.20
CA GLN A 378 -1.26 -6.72 32.84
C GLN A 378 -1.61 -7.88 31.90
N LYS A 379 -1.89 -7.60 30.63
CA LYS A 379 -2.15 -8.64 29.62
C LYS A 379 -0.92 -9.51 29.41
N VAL A 380 0.26 -8.92 29.29
CA VAL A 380 1.53 -9.64 29.10
C VAL A 380 1.90 -10.44 30.36
N CYS A 381 1.68 -9.90 31.56
CA CYS A 381 1.84 -10.63 32.82
C CYS A 381 1.04 -11.94 32.85
N LYS A 382 -0.17 -11.96 32.26
CA LYS A 382 -1.01 -13.17 32.21
C LYS A 382 -0.48 -14.25 31.26
N VAL A 383 0.44 -13.91 30.36
CA VAL A 383 1.09 -14.86 29.44
C VAL A 383 2.09 -15.76 30.19
N PHE A 384 2.73 -15.24 31.24
CA PHE A 384 3.61 -16.05 32.08
C PHE A 384 2.83 -17.14 32.83
N SER A 385 3.39 -18.35 32.79
CA SER A 385 2.70 -19.56 33.25
C SER A 385 2.72 -19.66 34.77
N THR A 386 3.81 -19.23 35.41
CA THR A 386 3.99 -19.37 36.85
C THR A 386 3.89 -18.02 37.59
N PRO A 387 3.40 -18.00 38.85
CA PRO A 387 3.45 -16.79 39.68
C PRO A 387 4.88 -16.26 39.89
N GLY A 388 5.86 -17.15 39.93
CA GLY A 388 7.28 -16.79 40.05
C GLY A 388 7.79 -15.99 38.84
N GLU A 389 7.47 -16.43 37.62
CA GLU A 389 7.79 -15.69 36.39
C GLU A 389 7.13 -14.31 36.34
N ARG A 390 5.86 -14.22 36.78
CA ARG A 390 5.13 -12.95 36.85
C ARG A 390 5.81 -11.97 37.80
N ASN A 391 6.15 -12.43 39.01
CA ASN A 391 6.84 -11.61 40.00
C ASN A 391 8.23 -11.19 39.50
N ASN A 392 8.97 -12.10 38.87
CA ASN A 392 10.26 -11.80 38.27
C ASN A 392 10.14 -10.71 37.18
N PHE A 393 9.15 -10.81 36.28
CA PHE A 393 8.91 -9.79 35.27
C PHE A 393 8.58 -8.42 35.87
N LEU A 394 7.66 -8.37 36.84
CA LEU A 394 7.32 -7.11 37.52
C LEU A 394 8.53 -6.49 38.22
N GLN A 395 9.34 -7.30 38.90
CA GLN A 395 10.59 -6.84 39.51
C GLN A 395 11.59 -6.34 38.46
N CYS A 396 11.68 -7.00 37.30
CA CYS A 396 12.50 -6.53 36.19
C CYS A 396 12.04 -5.16 35.67
N VAL A 397 10.73 -4.88 35.65
CA VAL A 397 10.19 -3.56 35.23
C VAL A 397 10.63 -2.47 36.20
N GLU A 398 10.49 -2.68 37.51
CA GLU A 398 10.96 -1.73 38.52
C GLU A 398 12.46 -1.50 38.45
N ASN A 399 13.23 -2.59 38.32
CA ASN A 399 14.66 -2.51 38.13
C ASN A 399 14.99 -1.73 36.85
N ALA A 400 14.28 -1.95 35.74
CA ALA A 400 14.53 -1.25 34.49
C ALA A 400 14.28 0.26 34.61
N PHE A 401 13.21 0.70 35.30
CA PHE A 401 13.00 2.12 35.63
C PHE A 401 14.16 2.69 36.43
N ALA A 402 14.57 2.00 37.49
CA ALA A 402 15.67 2.45 38.36
C ALA A 402 16.99 2.60 37.60
N HIS A 403 17.38 1.59 36.80
CA HIS A 403 18.61 1.65 36.01
C HIS A 403 18.56 2.79 34.98
N MET A 404 17.47 2.92 34.23
CA MET A 404 17.35 3.98 33.22
C MET A 404 17.35 5.39 33.83
N LEU A 405 16.73 5.58 35.00
CA LEU A 405 16.79 6.85 35.72
C LEU A 405 18.20 7.19 36.16
N MET A 406 18.93 6.21 36.69
CA MET A 406 20.32 6.41 37.10
C MET A 406 21.21 6.73 35.89
N ASP A 407 21.04 6.03 34.76
CA ASP A 407 21.78 6.29 33.53
C ASP A 407 21.52 7.73 33.01
N MET A 408 20.25 8.16 32.97
CA MET A 408 19.90 9.51 32.53
C MET A 408 20.36 10.59 33.52
N LEU A 409 20.26 10.34 34.83
CA LEU A 409 20.77 11.24 35.86
C LEU A 409 22.28 11.40 35.74
N GLN A 410 23.01 10.32 35.51
CA GLN A 410 24.46 10.36 35.31
C GLN A 410 24.81 11.17 34.06
N ALA A 411 24.07 10.99 32.95
CA ALA A 411 24.26 11.78 31.73
C ALA A 411 24.07 13.29 31.98
N VAL A 412 23.02 13.67 32.71
CA VAL A 412 22.76 15.07 33.11
C VAL A 412 23.90 15.62 33.98
N LEU A 413 24.37 14.84 34.96
CA LEU A 413 25.44 15.25 35.87
C LEU A 413 26.82 15.36 35.19
N SER A 414 27.04 14.62 34.10
CA SER A 414 28.31 14.66 33.35
C SER A 414 28.51 15.92 32.50
N GLY A 415 27.47 16.75 32.30
CA GLY A 415 27.60 18.11 31.77
C GLY A 415 28.26 18.22 30.40
N ASP A 416 27.78 17.44 29.41
CA ASP A 416 28.22 17.62 28.02
C ASP A 416 27.48 18.82 27.41
N ARG A 417 28.23 19.92 27.21
CA ARG A 417 27.72 21.30 27.09
C ARG A 417 26.79 21.59 25.90
N ASP A 418 26.64 20.67 24.96
CA ASP A 418 25.75 20.80 23.80
C ASP A 418 24.43 19.97 23.94
N GLU A 419 24.29 19.10 24.96
CA GLU A 419 23.12 18.24 25.19
C GLU A 419 22.41 18.43 26.56
N GLU A 420 22.82 19.41 27.37
CA GLU A 420 22.28 19.62 28.73
C GLU A 420 20.75 19.80 28.76
N ASP A 421 20.18 20.54 27.81
CA ASP A 421 18.72 20.76 27.75
C ASP A 421 17.94 19.49 27.33
N SER A 422 18.51 18.68 26.43
CA SER A 422 17.86 17.46 25.94
C SER A 422 17.91 16.34 26.98
N SER A 423 19.06 16.16 27.63
CA SER A 423 19.27 15.15 28.66
C SER A 423 18.38 15.40 29.89
N PHE A 424 18.29 16.65 30.35
CA PHE A 424 17.41 17.02 31.46
C PHE A 424 15.93 16.81 31.10
N LEU A 425 15.51 17.19 29.89
CA LEU A 425 14.15 16.97 29.42
C LEU A 425 13.79 15.49 29.32
N ASN A 426 14.72 14.64 28.84
CA ASN A 426 14.54 13.20 28.81
C ASN A 426 14.39 12.60 30.22
N LEU A 427 15.22 13.03 31.18
CA LEU A 427 15.10 12.64 32.58
C LEU A 427 13.74 13.06 33.16
N PHE A 428 13.31 14.30 32.91
CA PHE A 428 12.02 14.82 33.33
C PHE A 428 10.86 13.96 32.80
N HIS A 429 10.87 13.63 31.51
CA HIS A 429 9.87 12.74 30.92
C HIS A 429 9.89 11.33 31.53
N LEU A 430 11.07 10.78 31.83
CA LEU A 430 11.17 9.44 32.43
C LEU A 430 10.62 9.41 33.86
N VAL A 431 10.91 10.43 34.67
CA VAL A 431 10.38 10.55 36.04
C VAL A 431 8.85 10.68 36.01
N ASN A 432 8.31 11.52 35.13
CA ASN A 432 6.86 11.66 34.97
C ASN A 432 6.22 10.37 34.45
N ALA A 433 6.84 9.70 33.48
CA ALA A 433 6.37 8.42 32.96
C ALA A 433 6.29 7.38 34.08
N GLN A 434 7.32 7.27 34.93
CA GLN A 434 7.30 6.37 36.08
C GLN A 434 6.16 6.73 37.05
N ALA A 435 6.04 8.00 37.44
CA ALA A 435 5.03 8.44 38.39
C ALA A 435 3.60 8.18 37.87
N ASN A 436 3.32 8.52 36.61
CA ASN A 436 2.02 8.31 35.98
C ASN A 436 1.71 6.82 35.80
N PHE A 437 2.70 6.01 35.43
CA PHE A 437 2.54 4.55 35.33
C PHE A 437 2.15 3.92 36.67
N HIS A 438 2.86 4.27 37.75
CA HIS A 438 2.56 3.77 39.09
C HIS A 438 1.23 4.27 39.64
N LYS A 439 0.87 5.53 39.36
CA LYS A 439 -0.44 6.09 39.69
C LYS A 439 -1.57 5.27 39.05
N GLU A 440 -1.46 4.91 37.77
CA GLU A 440 -2.45 4.07 37.09
C GLU A 440 -2.51 2.64 37.66
N ILE A 441 -1.37 2.06 38.04
CA ILE A 441 -1.34 0.77 38.76
C ILE A 441 -2.13 0.86 40.07
N LEU A 442 -1.90 1.91 40.88
CA LEU A 442 -2.61 2.14 42.14
C LEU A 442 -4.12 2.31 41.93
N TYR A 443 -4.53 3.06 40.89
CA TYR A 443 -5.96 3.18 40.59
C TYR A 443 -6.59 1.84 40.24
N LEU A 444 -5.92 1.02 39.43
CA LEU A 444 -6.43 -0.30 39.07
C LEU A 444 -6.52 -1.25 40.26
N THR A 445 -5.54 -1.26 41.16
CA THR A 445 -5.60 -2.10 42.37
C THR A 445 -6.72 -1.66 43.32
N MET A 446 -6.92 -0.34 43.52
CA MET A 446 -8.02 0.16 44.34
C MET A 446 -9.40 -0.12 43.74
N ARG A 447 -9.54 -0.04 42.41
CA ARG A 447 -10.79 -0.39 41.70
C ARG A 447 -11.10 -1.89 41.72
N SER A 448 -10.08 -2.73 41.74
CA SER A 448 -10.23 -4.20 41.78
C SER A 448 -10.72 -4.70 43.14
N ASN A 449 -10.47 -3.94 44.21
CA ASN A 449 -10.90 -4.25 45.57
C ASN A 449 -12.28 -3.66 45.96
N SER A 450 -12.92 -2.92 45.04
CA SER A 450 -14.23 -2.29 45.25
C SER A 450 -15.37 -2.95 44.45
N ASN A 451 -15.08 -4.06 43.77
CA ASN A 451 -16.03 -5.05 43.25
C ASN A 451 -15.77 -6.39 43.96
#